data_AF-L7M2U3-F1
#
_entry.id   AF-L7M2U3-F1
#
_cell.length_a   1.000
_cell.length_b   1.000
_cell.length_c   1.000
_cell.angle_alpha   90.00
_cell.angle_beta   90.00
_cell.angle_gamma   90.00
#
_symmetry.space_group_name_H-M   'P 1'
#
loop_
_entity.id
_entity.type
_entity.pdbx_description
1 polymer ?
#
loop_
_entity_poly.entity_id
_entity_poly.type
_entity_poly.pdbx_seq_one_letter_code
_entity_poly.pdbx_strand_id
1 'polypeptide(L)'
;MQSLRLVAGTIARLSRQQSTAAASPAKTVAAGAHGRRMKYPYTMSAKLAQFPYKWHFQHFWLIRYFLCGGLVVYLVFMVYPINKAVNSPAAVAAHKELMRKQAEEHHHH
;
A
#
# COMPACT_ATOMS: atom_id res chain seq x y z
N MET A 1 42.78 -35.88 -35.88
CA MET A 1 42.59 -34.44 -35.57
C MET A 1 41.17 -34.05 -35.11
N GLN A 2 40.13 -34.91 -35.22
CA GLN A 2 38.76 -34.57 -34.79
C GLN A 2 38.48 -34.82 -33.29
N SER A 3 39.19 -35.76 -32.67
CA SER A 3 39.05 -36.10 -31.24
C SER A 3 39.48 -34.97 -30.29
N LEU A 4 40.51 -34.22 -30.65
CA LEU A 4 41.02 -33.08 -29.85
C LEU A 4 40.02 -31.94 -29.73
N ARG A 5 39.22 -31.69 -30.78
CA ARG A 5 38.17 -30.65 -30.76
C ARG A 5 36.98 -31.04 -29.90
N LEU A 6 36.66 -32.34 -29.85
CA LEU A 6 35.59 -32.86 -28.99
C LEU A 6 35.98 -32.82 -27.51
N VAL A 7 37.23 -33.14 -27.18
CA VAL A 7 37.77 -33.07 -25.80
C VAL A 7 37.90 -31.62 -25.32
N ALA A 8 38.34 -30.69 -26.18
CA ALA A 8 38.37 -29.27 -25.84
C ALA A 8 36.96 -28.70 -25.58
N GLY A 9 35.97 -29.15 -26.35
CA GLY A 9 34.57 -28.73 -26.20
C GLY A 9 33.88 -29.25 -24.94
N THR A 10 34.27 -30.41 -24.42
CA THR A 10 33.75 -30.96 -23.15
C THR A 10 34.43 -30.34 -21.94
N ILE A 11 35.75 -30.09 -21.98
CA ILE A 11 36.48 -29.39 -20.90
C ILE A 11 35.98 -27.94 -20.75
N ALA A 12 35.73 -27.23 -21.86
CA ALA A 12 35.18 -25.88 -21.84
C ALA A 12 33.72 -25.81 -21.32
N ARG A 13 32.94 -26.89 -21.46
CA ARG A 13 31.59 -26.99 -20.89
C ARG A 13 31.60 -27.35 -19.41
N LEU A 14 32.54 -28.19 -18.97
CA LEU A 14 32.70 -28.53 -17.56
C LEU A 14 33.18 -27.32 -16.73
N SER A 15 34.13 -26.54 -17.25
CA SER A 15 34.61 -25.32 -16.56
C SER A 15 33.52 -24.24 -16.43
N ARG A 16 32.64 -24.11 -17.44
CA ARG A 16 31.46 -23.22 -17.37
C ARG A 16 30.41 -23.70 -16.36
N GLN A 17 30.25 -25.01 -16.16
CA GLN A 17 29.34 -25.57 -15.15
C GLN A 17 29.85 -25.37 -13.71
N GLN A 18 31.16 -25.41 -13.47
CA GLN A 18 31.74 -25.15 -12.14
C GLN A 18 31.64 -23.68 -11.71
N SER A 19 31.73 -22.72 -12.64
CA SER A 19 31.53 -21.30 -12.32
C SER A 19 30.08 -20.93 -12.01
N THR A 20 29.09 -21.75 -12.38
CA THR A 20 27.68 -21.54 -11.99
C THR A 20 27.27 -22.30 -10.72
N ALA A 21 28.10 -23.23 -10.24
CA ALA A 21 27.86 -23.92 -8.97
C ALA A 21 28.55 -23.21 -7.77
N ALA A 22 29.63 -22.45 -8.02
CA ALA A 22 30.38 -21.71 -7.00
C ALA A 22 30.14 -20.19 -7.00
N ALA A 23 29.27 -19.68 -7.89
CA ALA A 23 28.68 -18.35 -7.72
C ALA A 23 27.59 -18.44 -6.66
N SER A 24 28.06 -18.60 -5.42
CA SER A 24 27.35 -18.27 -4.19
C SER A 24 26.48 -17.02 -4.44
N PRO A 25 25.17 -17.00 -4.13
CA PRO A 25 24.45 -15.75 -3.98
C PRO A 25 24.90 -15.07 -2.66
N ALA A 26 26.21 -14.89 -2.48
CA ALA A 26 26.82 -14.05 -1.46
C ALA A 26 26.75 -12.56 -1.86
N LYS A 27 25.63 -12.17 -2.49
CA LYS A 27 25.27 -10.78 -2.78
C LYS A 27 23.79 -10.55 -2.52
N THR A 28 23.34 -10.90 -1.32
CA THR A 28 22.12 -10.35 -0.73
C THR A 28 22.27 -10.28 0.79
N VAL A 29 23.36 -9.66 1.23
CA VAL A 29 23.48 -9.15 2.59
C VAL A 29 23.81 -7.67 2.42
N ALA A 30 22.98 -6.80 2.99
CA ALA A 30 23.09 -5.33 3.03
C ALA A 30 22.16 -4.49 2.11
N ALA A 31 20.87 -4.88 2.00
CA ALA A 31 19.80 -3.90 1.74
C ALA A 31 18.43 -4.41 2.22
N GLY A 32 18.23 -4.48 3.54
CA GLY A 32 16.92 -4.66 4.18
C GLY A 32 16.30 -6.06 4.04
N ALA A 33 15.67 -6.56 5.10
CA ALA A 33 14.98 -7.85 5.14
C ALA A 33 13.64 -7.81 4.35
N HIS A 34 13.67 -7.42 3.08
CA HIS A 34 12.49 -7.21 2.21
C HIS A 34 12.69 -7.80 0.81
N GLY A 35 13.28 -9.00 0.69
CA GLY A 35 13.59 -9.56 -0.64
C GLY A 35 12.59 -10.58 -1.17
N ARG A 36 11.94 -11.36 -0.30
CA ARG A 36 11.17 -12.54 -0.73
C ARG A 36 9.72 -12.44 -0.31
N ARG A 37 8.86 -12.25 -1.32
CA ARG A 37 7.40 -12.35 -1.16
C ARG A 37 7.05 -13.70 -0.53
N MET A 38 6.24 -13.68 0.53
CA MET A 38 5.84 -14.90 1.23
C MET A 38 5.00 -15.80 0.30
N LYS A 39 5.17 -17.12 0.39
CA LYS A 39 4.40 -18.08 -0.42
C LYS A 39 2.91 -18.06 -0.03
N TYR A 40 2.63 -18.03 1.26
CA TYR A 40 1.28 -17.99 1.82
C TYR A 40 1.20 -16.82 2.82
N PRO A 41 0.76 -15.63 2.38
CA PRO A 41 0.61 -14.50 3.28
C PRO A 41 -0.52 -14.77 4.29
N TYR A 42 -0.16 -14.87 5.57
CA TYR A 42 -1.11 -15.10 6.66
C TYR A 42 -1.57 -13.79 7.33
N THR A 43 -0.82 -12.70 7.17
CA THR A 43 -1.23 -11.38 7.69
C THR A 43 -2.06 -10.62 6.66
N MET A 44 -2.99 -9.78 7.12
CA MET A 44 -3.81 -8.93 6.24
C MET A 44 -2.95 -8.00 5.39
N SER A 45 -1.92 -7.39 5.99
CA SER A 45 -0.98 -6.51 5.28
C SER A 45 -0.22 -7.25 4.17
N ALA A 46 0.22 -8.49 4.41
CA ALA A 46 0.90 -9.28 3.40
C ALA A 46 -0.06 -9.74 2.29
N LYS A 47 -1.34 -10.04 2.59
CA LYS A 47 -2.34 -10.36 1.55
C LYS A 47 -2.58 -9.16 0.64
N LEU A 48 -2.74 -7.97 1.23
CA LEU A 48 -3.02 -6.75 0.48
C LEU A 48 -1.85 -6.33 -0.42
N ALA A 49 -0.60 -6.50 0.04
CA ALA A 49 0.58 -6.16 -0.76
C ALA A 49 0.87 -7.16 -1.89
N GLN A 50 0.40 -8.41 -1.78
CA GLN A 50 0.77 -9.49 -2.71
C GLN A 50 -0.31 -9.79 -3.76
N PHE A 51 -1.58 -9.58 -3.44
CA PHE A 51 -2.69 -9.84 -4.34
C PHE A 51 -3.18 -8.55 -5.02
N PRO A 52 -3.66 -8.60 -6.27
CA PRO A 52 -4.24 -7.44 -6.93
C PRO A 52 -5.44 -6.87 -6.16
N TYR A 53 -5.57 -5.55 -6.08
CA TYR A 53 -6.70 -4.90 -5.38
C TYR A 53 -8.07 -5.31 -5.94
N LYS A 54 -8.17 -5.49 -7.26
CA LYS A 54 -9.40 -5.98 -7.92
C LYS A 54 -9.83 -7.36 -7.40
N TRP A 55 -8.86 -8.24 -7.12
CA TRP A 55 -9.15 -9.58 -6.60
C TRP A 55 -9.83 -9.51 -5.22
N HIS A 56 -9.33 -8.65 -4.34
CA HIS A 56 -9.92 -8.43 -3.01
C HIS A 56 -11.36 -7.91 -3.10
N PHE A 57 -11.63 -6.99 -4.02
CA PHE A 57 -12.97 -6.41 -4.18
C PHE A 57 -14.00 -7.41 -4.73
N GLN A 58 -13.57 -8.34 -5.60
CA GLN A 58 -14.46 -9.34 -6.19
C GLN A 58 -14.75 -10.53 -5.27
N HIS A 59 -13.76 -10.97 -4.49
CA HIS A 59 -13.86 -12.21 -3.70
C HIS A 59 -14.18 -11.98 -2.23
N PHE A 60 -13.86 -10.81 -1.67
CA PHE A 60 -14.11 -10.53 -0.26
C PHE A 60 -15.38 -9.70 -0.08
N TRP A 61 -16.47 -10.35 0.34
CA TRP A 61 -17.75 -9.67 0.55
C TRP A 61 -17.59 -8.49 1.52
N LEU A 62 -16.80 -8.66 2.59
CA LEU A 62 -16.63 -7.62 3.60
C LEU A 62 -16.10 -6.33 3.00
N ILE A 63 -15.05 -6.38 2.18
CA ILE A 63 -14.51 -5.16 1.54
C ILE A 63 -15.58 -4.49 0.67
N ARG A 64 -16.33 -5.26 -0.12
CA ARG A 64 -17.35 -4.71 -1.01
C ARG A 64 -18.48 -4.03 -0.25
N TYR A 65 -19.07 -4.71 0.73
CA TYR A 65 -20.26 -4.18 1.41
C TYR A 65 -19.93 -3.25 2.56
N PHE A 66 -18.85 -3.52 3.30
CA PHE A 66 -18.47 -2.68 4.44
C PHE A 66 -17.87 -1.35 3.99
N LEU A 67 -17.01 -1.34 2.96
CA LEU A 67 -16.49 -0.08 2.45
C LEU A 67 -17.54 0.66 1.60
N CYS A 68 -18.17 0.02 0.61
CA CYS A 68 -19.12 0.75 -0.23
C CYS A 68 -20.40 1.10 0.54
N GLY A 69 -20.99 0.14 1.27
CA GLY A 69 -22.18 0.39 2.07
C GLY A 69 -21.90 1.31 3.25
N GLY A 70 -20.80 1.09 3.97
CA GLY A 70 -20.38 1.97 5.06
C GLY A 70 -20.08 3.39 4.60
N LEU A 71 -19.45 3.57 3.44
CA LEU A 71 -19.22 4.90 2.88
C LEU A 71 -20.53 5.61 2.53
N VAL A 72 -21.49 4.92 1.90
CA VAL A 72 -22.81 5.50 1.60
C VAL A 72 -23.52 5.89 2.90
N VAL A 73 -23.55 5.01 3.89
CA VAL A 73 -24.18 5.30 5.18
C VAL A 73 -23.50 6.49 5.86
N TYR A 74 -22.17 6.53 5.89
CA TYR A 74 -21.42 7.62 6.48
C TYR A 74 -21.70 8.97 5.79
N LEU A 75 -21.67 9.01 4.46
CA LEU A 75 -21.92 10.26 3.73
C LEU A 75 -23.35 10.75 3.90
N VAL A 76 -24.33 9.84 3.81
CA VAL A 76 -25.76 10.20 3.85
C VAL A 76 -26.24 10.50 5.26
N PHE A 77 -25.89 9.68 6.25
CA PHE A 77 -26.45 9.78 7.60
C PHE A 77 -25.58 10.56 8.58
N MET A 78 -24.27 10.69 8.33
CA MET A 78 -23.39 11.49 9.17
C MET A 78 -23.05 12.81 8.48
N VAL A 79 -22.37 12.77 7.33
CA VAL A 79 -21.79 13.98 6.73
C VAL A 79 -22.85 14.98 6.29
N TYR A 80 -23.89 14.55 5.55
CA TYR A 80 -24.93 15.45 5.07
C TYR A 80 -25.69 16.21 6.19
N PRO A 81 -26.23 15.54 7.23
CA PRO A 81 -26.94 16.26 8.29
C PRO A 81 -26.02 17.14 9.14
N ILE A 82 -24.78 16.70 9.42
CA ILE A 82 -23.81 17.52 10.17
C ILE A 82 -23.47 18.77 9.37
N ASN A 83 -23.18 18.63 8.06
CA ASN A 83 -22.86 19.76 7.22
C ASN A 83 -24.03 20.76 7.16
N LYS A 84 -25.26 20.27 7.03
CA LYS A 84 -26.46 21.10 7.04
C LYS A 84 -26.66 21.83 8.37
N ALA A 85 -26.40 21.17 9.50
CA ALA A 85 -26.52 21.77 10.82
C ALA A 85 -25.46 22.87 11.06
N VAL A 86 -24.20 22.58 10.72
CA VAL A 86 -23.06 23.50 10.88
C VAL A 86 -23.21 24.72 9.97
N ASN A 87 -23.66 24.53 8.73
CA ASN A 87 -23.84 25.62 7.77
C ASN A 87 -25.23 26.29 7.85
N SER A 88 -25.98 26.04 8.93
CA SER A 88 -27.25 26.73 9.15
C SER A 88 -27.01 28.24 9.32
N PRO A 89 -27.92 29.12 8.83
CA PRO A 89 -27.72 30.56 8.88
C PRO A 89 -27.55 31.08 10.32
N ALA A 90 -28.21 30.43 11.29
CA ALA A 90 -28.06 30.74 12.71
C ALA A 90 -26.66 30.41 13.25
N ALA A 91 -26.11 29.23 12.92
CA ALA A 91 -24.77 28.84 13.33
C ALA A 91 -23.69 29.73 12.69
N VAL A 92 -23.87 30.09 11.42
CA VAL A 92 -22.97 31.02 10.71
C VAL A 92 -23.03 32.42 11.32
N ALA A 93 -24.21 32.92 11.70
CA ALA A 93 -24.35 34.21 12.37
C ALA A 93 -23.65 34.21 13.74
N ALA A 94 -23.90 33.18 14.57
CA ALA A 94 -23.25 33.02 15.86
C ALA A 94 -21.72 32.95 15.73
N HIS A 95 -21.21 32.25 14.71
CA HIS A 95 -19.78 32.20 14.44
C HIS A 95 -19.21 33.57 14.07
N LYS A 96 -19.89 34.33 13.20
CA LYS A 96 -19.48 35.70 12.84
C LYS A 96 -19.43 36.63 14.06
N GLU A 97 -20.40 36.53 14.96
CA GLU A 97 -20.41 37.29 16.21
C GLU A 97 -19.27 36.90 17.14
N LEU A 98 -18.97 35.61 17.28
CA LEU A 98 -17.81 35.11 18.01
C LEU A 98 -16.49 35.63 17.44
N MET A 99 -16.33 35.60 16.12
CA MET A 99 -15.13 36.11 15.46
C MET A 99 -14.98 37.62 15.65
N ARG A 100 -16.09 38.39 15.66
CA ARG A 100 -16.04 39.83 15.93
C ARG A 100 -15.57 40.13 17.35
N LYS A 101 -16.10 39.41 18.34
CA LYS A 101 -15.67 39.53 19.75
C LYS A 101 -14.21 39.14 19.94
N GLN A 102 -13.76 38.07 19.30
CA GLN A 102 -12.35 37.66 19.36
C GLN A 102 -11.43 38.69 18.69
N ALA A 103 -11.84 39.27 17.55
CA ALA A 103 -11.07 40.34 16.93
C ALA A 103 -10.98 41.56 17.85
N GLU A 104 -12.09 41.99 18.46
CA GLU A 104 -12.13 43.08 19.44
C GLU A 104 -11.17 42.80 20.62
N GLU A 105 -11.21 41.60 21.23
CA GLU A 105 -10.29 41.19 22.30
C GLU A 105 -8.81 41.21 21.86
N HIS A 106 -8.51 40.75 20.65
CA HIS A 106 -7.15 40.78 20.09
C HIS A 106 -6.65 42.20 19.75
N HIS A 107 -7.54 43.17 19.53
CA HIS A 107 -7.18 44.57 19.33
C HIS A 107 -6.95 45.33 20.65
N HIS A 108 -7.33 44.75 21.79
CA HIS A 108 -7.14 45.32 23.13
C HIS A 108 -5.87 44.81 23.85
N HIS A 109 -5.07 43.97 23.18
CA HIS A 109 -3.72 43.55 23.59
C HIS A 109 -2.65 44.30 22.79
#